data_AF-A0A8H2Y5M6-F1
#
_entry.id   AF-A0A8H2Y5M6-F1
#
_cell.length_a   1.000
_cell.length_b   1.000
_cell.length_c   1.000
_cell.angle_alpha   90.00
_cell.angle_beta   90.00
_cell.angle_gamma   90.00
#
_symmetry.space_group_name_H-M   'P 1'
#
loop_
_entity.id
_entity.type
_entity.pdbx_description
1 polymer ?
#
loop_
_entity_poly.entity_id
_entity_poly.type
_entity_poly.pdbx_seq_one_letter_code
_entity_poly.pdbx_strand_id
1 'polypeptide(L)' 'MSEHACSHLVDAMNKKGWDYNKVATELGLSEDHIKDIFTGKTKPTPLESNAILGALKISEQPPHDGKHATTGKS' A
#
# COMPACT_ATOMS: atom_id res chain seq x y z
N MET A 1 -21.56 -1.91 -0.09
CA MET A 1 -20.75 -1.45 -1.24
C MET A 1 -19.53 -0.72 -0.69
N SER A 2 -18.36 -0.96 -1.31
CA SER A 2 -17.05 -0.35 -1.02
C SER A 2 -16.06 -1.15 -0.16
N GLU A 3 -15.83 -2.41 -0.53
CA GLU A 3 -14.50 -3.05 -0.43
C GLU A 3 -13.66 -2.66 -1.66
N HIS A 4 -13.70 -1.38 -2.04
CA HIS A 4 -12.86 -0.85 -3.10
C HIS A 4 -11.41 -0.98 -2.63
N ALA A 5 -10.63 -1.77 -3.35
CA ALA A 5 -9.21 -1.88 -3.14
C ALA A 5 -8.59 -0.49 -2.95
N CYS A 6 -8.07 -0.31 -1.75
CA CYS A 6 -6.94 0.55 -1.44
C CYS A 6 -6.96 1.96 -2.04
N SER A 7 -8.06 2.68 -1.86
CA SER A 7 -8.07 4.15 -1.96
C SER A 7 -6.92 4.79 -1.16
N HIS A 8 -6.51 4.18 -0.04
CA HIS A 8 -5.32 4.57 0.71
C HIS A 8 -3.99 4.34 -0.04
N LEU A 9 -3.84 3.25 -0.81
CA LEU A 9 -2.61 3.05 -1.60
C LEU A 9 -2.55 4.03 -2.77
N VAL A 10 -3.68 4.27 -3.44
CA VAL A 10 -3.79 5.28 -4.51
C VAL A 10 -3.47 6.67 -3.95
N ASP A 11 -4.03 7.04 -2.81
CA ASP A 11 -3.76 8.32 -2.15
C ASP A 11 -2.28 8.47 -1.76
N ALA A 12 -1.68 7.44 -1.16
CA ALA A 12 -0.25 7.43 -0.82
C ALA A 12 0.65 7.53 -2.08
N MET A 13 0.29 6.82 -3.15
CA MET A 13 0.97 6.88 -4.44
C MET A 13 0.90 8.29 -5.03
N ASN A 14 -0.28 8.91 -5.03
CA ASN A 14 -0.49 10.29 -5.49
C ASN A 14 0.28 11.30 -4.63
N LYS A 15 0.26 11.17 -3.29
CA LYS A 15 1.02 12.01 -2.36
C LYS A 15 2.53 11.96 -2.62
N LYS A 16 3.03 10.81 -3.06
CA LYS A 16 4.44 10.62 -3.42
C LYS A 16 4.76 11.09 -4.84
N GLY A 17 3.74 11.38 -5.66
CA GLY A 17 3.90 11.71 -7.08
C GLY A 17 4.39 10.52 -7.89
N TRP A 18 3.98 9.30 -7.51
CA TRP A 18 4.33 8.07 -8.21
C TRP A 18 3.18 7.62 -9.10
N ASP A 19 3.52 6.90 -10.16
CA ASP A 19 2.57 6.22 -11.05
C ASP A 19 2.65 4.71 -10.86
N TYR A 20 1.66 3.97 -11.35
CA TYR A 20 1.65 2.50 -11.30
C TYR A 20 2.93 1.89 -11.88
N ASN A 21 3.46 2.49 -12.95
CA ASN A 21 4.71 2.08 -13.59
C ASN A 21 5.91 2.21 -12.65
N LYS A 22 5.96 3.28 -11.86
CA LYS A 22 7.03 3.52 -10.87
C LYS A 22 7.00 2.49 -9.75
N VAL A 23 5.81 2.22 -9.22
CA VAL A 23 5.62 1.18 -8.19
C VAL A 23 6.00 -0.20 -8.73
N ALA A 24 5.57 -0.51 -9.95
CA ALA A 24 5.90 -1.75 -10.65
C ALA A 24 7.42 -1.90 -10.84
N THR A 25 8.09 -0.84 -11.28
CA THR A 25 9.56 -0.83 -11.47
C THR A 25 10.32 -1.00 -10.16
N GLU A 26 9.88 -0.35 -9.08
CA GLU A 26 10.49 -0.46 -7.75
C GLU A 26 10.37 -1.88 -7.17
N LEU A 27 9.25 -2.54 -7.45
CA LEU A 27 8.94 -3.89 -6.97
C LEU A 27 9.41 -5.00 -7.93
N GLY A 28 9.86 -4.65 -9.14
CA GLY A 28 10.17 -5.61 -10.18
C GLY A 28 8.95 -6.37 -10.71
N LEU A 29 7.76 -5.77 -10.60
CA LEU A 29 6.49 -6.34 -11.06
C LEU A 29 6.04 -5.71 -12.39
N SER A 30 5.03 -6.33 -13.00
CA SER A 30 4.33 -5.76 -14.16
C SER A 30 3.34 -4.67 -13.74
N GLU A 31 3.26 -3.60 -14.52
CA GLU A 31 2.30 -2.51 -14.28
C GLU A 31 0.85 -3.01 -14.26
N ASP A 32 0.51 -3.94 -15.15
CA ASP A 32 -0.82 -4.55 -15.20
C ASP A 32 -1.15 -5.26 -13.88
N HIS A 33 -0.19 -5.98 -13.28
CA HIS A 33 -0.35 -6.65 -11.99
C HIS A 33 -0.55 -5.65 -10.84
N ILE A 34 0.22 -4.56 -10.82
CA ILE A 34 0.03 -3.49 -9.83
C ILE A 34 -1.34 -2.84 -10.00
N LYS A 35 -1.77 -2.58 -11.23
CA LYS A 35 -3.10 -2.03 -11.51
C LYS A 35 -4.20 -2.99 -11.05
N ASP A 36 -4.02 -4.29 -11.27
CA ASP A 36 -4.95 -5.33 -10.84
C ASP A 36 -5.06 -5.40 -9.30
N ILE A 37 -3.93 -5.23 -8.59
CA ILE A 37 -3.88 -5.13 -7.13
C ILE A 37 -4.59 -3.86 -6.63
N PHE A 38 -4.29 -2.71 -7.22
CA PHE A 38 -4.87 -1.42 -6.83
C PHE A 38 -6.36 -1.32 -7.18
N THR A 39 -6.82 -2.03 -8.21
CA THR A 39 -8.24 -2.11 -8.59
C THR A 39 -8.97 -3.24 -7.88
N GLY A 40 -8.28 -4.10 -7.13
CA GLY A 40 -8.86 -5.20 -6.37
C GLY A 40 -9.24 -6.41 -7.19
N LYS A 41 -8.81 -6.46 -8.44
CA LYS A 41 -9.00 -7.62 -9.32
C LYS A 41 -8.10 -8.78 -8.90
N THR A 42 -6.88 -8.49 -8.43
CA THR A 42 -5.94 -9.49 -7.89
C THR A 42 -5.66 -9.21 -6.42
N LYS A 43 -5.68 -10.26 -5.59
CA LYS A 43 -5.21 -10.17 -4.21
C LYS A 43 -3.69 -10.24 -4.19
N PRO A 44 -2.97 -9.20 -3.72
CA PRO A 44 -1.52 -9.27 -3.57
C PRO A 44 -1.16 -10.33 -2.54
N THR A 45 -0.01 -10.97 -2.73
CA THR A 45 0.54 -11.84 -1.69
C THR A 45 0.98 -11.00 -0.49
N PRO A 46 1.20 -11.60 0.70
CA PRO A 46 1.71 -10.87 1.86
C PRO A 46 3.04 -10.16 1.58
N LEU A 47 3.89 -10.77 0.74
CA LEU A 47 5.17 -10.20 0.33
C LEU A 47 4.97 -8.95 -0.54
N GLU A 48 4.11 -9.05 -1.56
CA GLU A 48 3.80 -7.93 -2.46
C GLU A 48 3.12 -6.78 -1.71
N SER A 49 2.15 -7.08 -0.85
CA SER A 49 1.47 -6.08 -0.04
C SER A 49 2.47 -5.33 0.85
N ASN A 50 3.34 -6.06 1.56
CA ASN A 50 4.35 -5.44 2.41
C ASN A 50 5.37 -4.62 1.61
N ALA A 51 5.74 -5.08 0.42
CA ALA A 51 6.65 -4.37 -0.46
C ALA A 51 6.00 -3.08 -1.02
N ILE A 52 4.72 -3.11 -1.43
CA ILE A 52 3.97 -1.92 -1.86
C ILE A 52 3.85 -0.92 -0.71
N LEU A 53 3.49 -1.37 0.49
CA LEU A 53 3.39 -0.53 1.69
C LEU A 53 4.74 0.12 2.03
N GLY A 54 5.83 -0.65 1.97
CA GLY A 54 7.19 -0.16 2.20
C GLY A 54 7.68 0.80 1.12
N ALA A 55 7.44 0.47 -0.15
CA ALA A 55 7.81 1.28 -1.31
C ALA A 55 7.07 2.62 -1.29
N LEU A 56 5.77 2.63 -1.02
CA LEU A 56 4.99 3.85 -0.88
C LEU A 56 5.31 4.62 0.42
N LYS A 57 6.16 4.07 1.29
CA LYS A 57 6.36 4.55 2.66
C LYS A 57 5.02 4.87 3.32
N ILE A 58 4.05 3.99 3.12
CA ILE A 58 2.93 3.80 4.06
C ILE A 58 3.50 3.03 5.25
N SER A 59 4.68 3.44 5.72
CA SER A 59 4.97 3.36 7.13
C SER A 59 3.91 4.26 7.73
N GLU A 60 3.04 3.67 8.52
CA GLU A 60 2.59 4.27 9.75
C GLU A 60 3.81 4.94 10.45
N GLN A 61 4.21 6.11 9.99
CA GLN A 61 4.38 7.21 10.90
C GLN A 61 3.00 7.84 10.93
N PRO A 62 2.08 7.39 11.81
CA PRO A 62 1.27 8.41 12.45
C PRO A 62 2.28 9.49 12.89
N PRO A 63 1.98 10.79 12.75
CA PRO A 63 2.70 11.76 13.57
C PRO A 63 2.76 11.15 14.96
N HIS A 64 3.96 11.06 15.56
CA HIS A 64 4.18 10.49 16.88
C HIS A 64 3.22 11.16 17.88
N ASP A 65 2.00 10.65 17.97
CA ASP A 65 0.96 11.05 18.89
C ASP A 65 0.45 9.71 19.40
N GLY A 66 0.90 9.38 20.61
CA GLY A 66 0.85 8.05 21.22
C GLY A 66 -0.56 7.51 21.40
N LYS A 67 -1.17 7.03 20.30
CA LYS A 67 -2.52 6.45 20.29
C LYS A 67 -2.55 5.00 19.79
N HIS A 68 -1.49 4.50 19.15
CA HIS A 68 -1.34 3.06 18.95
C HIS A 68 -0.70 2.46 20.22
N ALA A 69 -1.47 2.47 21.31
CA ALA A 69 -1.22 1.54 22.40
C ALA A 69 -1.56 0.15 21.85
N THR A 70 -0.54 -0.59 21.43
CA THR A 70 -0.58 -2.03 21.43
C THR A 70 -0.75 -2.46 22.88
N THR A 71 -1.99 -2.62 23.34
CA THR A 71 -2.24 -3.35 24.59
C THR A 71 -1.93 -4.81 24.31
N GLY A 72 -0.65 -5.16 24.41
CA GLY A 72 -0.29 -6.46 24.95
C GLY A 72 -0.86 -6.52 26.36
N LYS A 73 -1.75 -7.51 26.60
CA LYS A 73 -1.91 -8.30 27.83
C LYS A 73 -3.35 -8.78 27.98
N SER A 74 -3.54 -10.08 27.83
CA SER A 74 -4.28 -10.92 28.79
C SER A 74 -3.70 -12.32 28.74
#